data_AF-A0A972RCZ5-F1
#
_entry.id   AF-A0A972RCZ5-F1
#
_cell.length_a   1.000
_cell.length_b   1.000
_cell.length_c   1.000
_cell.angle_alpha   90.00
_cell.angle_beta   90.00
_cell.angle_gamma   90.00
#
_symmetry.space_group_name_H-M   'P 1'
#
loop_
_entity.id
_entity.type
_entity.pdbx_description
1 polymer ?
#
loop_
_entity_poly.entity_id
_entity_poly.type
_entity_poly.pdbx_seq_one_letter_code
_entity_poly.pdbx_strand_id
1 'polypeptide(L)'
;MRKWHLPVNIQEAVHYHHTPLLARSAPLDAALTNLSNQIALFMQNGEEGNQPGQVIDDEAWQFCSLSADLAESVIEEADALCEESFRLFIQS
;
A
#
# COMPACT_ATOMS: atom_id res chain seq x y z
N MET A 1 -4.61 11.96 -13.88
CA MET A 1 -5.90 11.57 -13.27
C MET A 1 -7.10 12.29 -13.88
N ARG A 2 -7.32 13.60 -13.64
CA ARG A 2 -8.51 14.33 -14.17
C ARG A 2 -8.66 14.33 -15.69
N LYS A 3 -7.56 14.53 -16.43
CA LYS A 3 -7.56 14.53 -17.91
C LYS A 3 -7.95 13.18 -18.51
N TRP A 4 -7.84 12.10 -17.73
CA TRP A 4 -8.21 10.75 -18.14
C TRP A 4 -9.63 10.37 -17.65
N HIS A 5 -10.36 11.32 -17.07
CA HIS A 5 -11.73 11.13 -16.57
C HIS A 5 -11.87 9.93 -15.60
N LEU A 6 -10.83 9.67 -14.81
CA LEU A 6 -10.85 8.58 -13.83
C LEU A 6 -11.84 8.86 -12.69
N PRO A 7 -12.43 7.82 -12.06
CA PRO A 7 -13.28 7.95 -10.88
C PRO A 7 -12.63 8.76 -9.74
N VAL A 8 -13.45 9.45 -8.95
CA VAL A 8 -12.99 10.34 -7.86
C VAL A 8 -12.14 9.61 -6.82
N ASN A 9 -12.45 8.35 -6.51
CA ASN A 9 -11.69 7.57 -5.55
C ASN A 9 -10.25 7.34 -6.03
N ILE A 10 -10.03 7.02 -7.30
CA ILE A 10 -8.67 6.90 -7.85
C ILE A 10 -7.95 8.25 -7.88
N GLN A 11 -8.68 9.34 -8.17
CA GLN A 11 -8.08 10.68 -8.15
C GLN A 11 -7.61 11.08 -6.75
N GLU A 12 -8.45 10.90 -5.73
CA GLU A 12 -8.13 11.23 -4.35
C GLU A 12 -7.10 10.27 -3.77
N ALA A 13 -7.18 8.97 -4.06
CA ALA A 13 -6.20 8.00 -3.64
C ALA A 13 -4.79 8.41 -4.08
N VAL A 14 -4.58 8.71 -5.36
CA VAL A 14 -3.28 9.16 -5.86
C VAL A 14 -2.88 10.53 -5.30
N HIS A 15 -3.82 11.45 -5.13
CA HIS A 15 -3.49 12.80 -4.67
C HIS A 15 -3.13 12.86 -3.17
N TYR A 16 -3.80 12.06 -2.35
CA TYR A 16 -3.72 12.10 -0.89
C TYR A 16 -3.06 10.86 -0.27
N HIS A 17 -2.43 9.97 -1.06
CA HIS A 17 -1.77 8.77 -0.51
C HIS A 17 -0.62 9.05 0.47
N HIS A 18 -0.14 10.27 0.65
CA HIS A 18 0.79 10.61 1.74
C HIS A 18 0.09 11.21 2.96
N THR A 19 -1.17 11.64 2.81
CA THR A 19 -1.98 12.28 3.84
C THR A 19 -3.46 11.83 3.71
N PRO A 20 -3.78 10.54 3.94
CA PRO A 20 -5.08 9.97 3.58
C PRO A 20 -6.29 10.69 4.17
N LEU A 21 -6.14 11.24 5.38
CA LEU A 21 -7.19 11.97 6.10
C LEU A 21 -7.59 13.31 5.44
N LEU A 22 -6.83 13.81 4.46
CA LEU A 22 -7.20 15.00 3.69
C LEU A 22 -8.15 14.69 2.52
N ALA A 23 -8.31 13.42 2.14
CA ALA A 23 -9.27 13.00 1.14
C ALA A 23 -10.69 13.15 1.68
N ARG A 24 -11.58 13.75 0.88
CA ARG A 24 -12.96 14.07 1.30
C ARG A 24 -13.94 12.97 0.94
N SER A 25 -13.73 12.33 -0.20
CA SER A 25 -14.66 11.39 -0.81
C SER A 25 -14.19 9.95 -0.67
N ALA A 26 -12.88 9.73 -0.63
CA ALA A 26 -12.26 8.41 -0.64
C ALA A 26 -11.02 8.30 0.27
N PRO A 27 -11.15 8.59 1.58
CA PRO A 27 -10.02 8.49 2.51
C PRO A 27 -9.53 7.05 2.71
N LEU A 28 -10.41 6.06 2.62
CA LEU A 28 -10.02 4.65 2.69
C LEU A 28 -9.15 4.25 1.49
N ASP A 29 -9.53 4.62 0.25
CA ASP A 29 -8.70 4.32 -0.93
C ASP A 29 -7.32 5.00 -0.84
N ALA A 30 -7.26 6.22 -0.31
CA ALA A 30 -6.00 6.92 -0.07
C ALA A 30 -5.14 6.23 1.00
N ALA A 31 -5.76 5.72 2.07
CA ALA A 31 -5.07 5.02 3.14
C ALA A 31 -4.56 3.64 2.70
N LEU A 32 -5.36 2.89 1.94
CA LEU A 32 -4.92 1.63 1.34
C LEU A 32 -3.75 1.86 0.38
N THR A 33 -3.81 2.91 -0.46
CA THR A 33 -2.69 3.25 -1.36
C THR A 33 -1.43 3.64 -0.58
N ASN A 34 -1.58 4.40 0.52
CA ASN A 34 -0.47 4.73 1.41
C ASN A 34 0.16 3.46 2.00
N LEU A 35 -0.67 2.58 2.56
CA LEU A 35 -0.25 1.34 3.18
C LEU A 35 0.47 0.43 2.18
N SER A 36 -0.09 0.24 0.98
CA SER A 36 0.56 -0.53 -0.09
C SER A 36 1.92 0.07 -0.48
N ASN A 37 2.04 1.40 -0.52
CA ASN A 37 3.33 2.05 -0.78
C ASN A 37 4.34 1.79 0.34
N GLN A 38 3.92 1.81 1.61
CA GLN A 38 4.80 1.50 2.74
C GLN A 38 5.26 0.02 2.72
N ILE A 39 4.35 -0.90 2.41
CA ILE A 39 4.67 -2.32 2.20
C ILE A 39 5.71 -2.49 1.08
N ALA A 40 5.49 -1.87 -0.08
CA ALA A 40 6.42 -1.96 -1.19
C ALA A 40 7.82 -1.38 -0.86
N LEU A 41 7.86 -0.27 -0.10
CA LEU A 41 9.12 0.31 0.39
C LEU A 41 9.83 -0.61 1.38
N PHE A 42 9.09 -1.29 2.26
CA PHE A 42 9.65 -2.28 3.18
C PHE A 42 10.30 -3.44 2.40
N MET A 43 9.57 -4.02 1.44
CA MET A 43 10.06 -5.11 0.59
C MET A 43 11.34 -4.73 -0.18
N GLN A 44 11.43 -3.50 -0.70
CA GLN A 44 12.61 -3.05 -1.46
C GLN A 44 13.86 -2.81 -0.60
N ASN A 45 13.70 -2.36 0.64
CA ASN A 45 14.82 -1.93 1.47
C ASN A 45 15.42 -3.07 2.32
N GLY A 46 14.72 -4.20 2.44
CA GLY A 46 15.24 -5.42 3.05
C GLY A 46 15.35 -5.39 4.58
N GLU A 47 15.10 -6.55 5.17
CA GLU A 47 15.19 -6.85 6.59
C GLU A 47 16.64 -6.81 7.11
N GLU A 48 16.99 -5.78 7.88
CA GLU A 48 17.94 -5.95 8.98
C GLU A 48 17.21 -5.71 10.30
N GLY A 49 16.44 -6.72 10.73
CA GLY A 49 15.94 -6.85 12.10
C GLY A 49 14.67 -6.08 12.47
N ASN A 50 14.00 -5.41 11.53
CA ASN A 50 12.73 -4.73 11.79
C ASN A 50 11.54 -5.59 11.36
N GLN A 51 10.58 -5.80 12.26
CA GLN A 51 9.32 -6.45 11.88
C GLN A 51 8.44 -5.46 11.09
N PRO A 52 7.63 -5.92 10.12
CA PRO A 52 6.83 -5.02 9.29
C PRO A 52 5.85 -4.14 10.07
N GLY A 53 5.28 -4.66 11.15
CA GLY A 53 4.42 -3.91 12.07
C GLY A 53 5.16 -2.85 12.90
N GLN A 54 6.49 -2.87 12.94
CA GLN A 54 7.30 -1.83 13.61
C GLN A 54 7.64 -0.66 12.68
N VAL A 55 7.58 -0.87 11.36
CA VAL A 55 7.96 0.11 10.34
C VAL A 55 6.75 0.87 9.78
N ILE A 56 5.60 0.19 9.74
CA ILE A 56 4.34 0.75 9.25
C ILE A 56 3.52 1.19 10.44
N ASP A 57 3.15 2.47 10.49
CA ASP A 57 2.38 3.07 11.58
C ASP A 57 1.10 2.26 11.89
N ASP A 58 0.92 1.87 13.16
CA ASP A 58 -0.26 1.14 13.64
C ASP A 58 -1.57 1.85 13.26
N GLU A 59 -1.55 3.18 13.20
CA GLU A 59 -2.72 3.98 12.79
C GLU A 59 -3.13 3.70 11.33
N ALA A 60 -2.19 3.41 10.43
CA ALA A 60 -2.48 3.14 9.02
C ALA A 60 -3.18 1.77 8.85
N TRP A 61 -2.73 0.75 9.58
CA TRP A 61 -3.36 -0.57 9.61
C TRP A 61 -4.77 -0.49 10.21
N GLN A 62 -4.90 0.17 11.37
CA GLN A 62 -6.19 0.35 12.05
C GLN A 62 -7.19 1.13 11.20
N PHE A 63 -6.74 2.20 10.52
CA PHE A 63 -7.61 2.97 9.63
C PHE A 63 -8.12 2.12 8.46
N CYS A 64 -7.32 1.17 7.97
CA CYS A 64 -7.72 0.21 6.95
C CYS A 64 -8.51 -0.98 7.52
N SER A 65 -8.79 -1.02 8.83
CA SER A 65 -9.40 -2.16 9.53
C SER A 65 -8.63 -3.47 9.35
N LEU A 66 -7.31 -3.38 9.24
CA LEU A 66 -6.40 -4.50 9.12
C LEU A 66 -5.63 -4.67 10.44
N SER A 67 -5.38 -5.92 10.84
CA SER A 67 -4.53 -6.20 12.00
C SER A 67 -3.07 -6.13 11.59
N ALA A 68 -2.24 -5.49 12.43
CA ALA A 68 -0.78 -5.54 12.28
C ALA A 68 -0.26 -6.99 12.33
N ASP A 69 -0.97 -7.91 13.02
CA ASP A 69 -0.63 -9.34 13.05
C ASP A 69 -0.72 -10.01 11.67
N LEU A 70 -1.48 -9.44 10.74
CA LEU A 70 -1.56 -9.93 9.36
C LEU A 70 -0.45 -9.38 8.47
N ALA A 71 0.25 -8.33 8.90
CA ALA A 71 1.19 -7.58 8.07
C ALA A 71 2.26 -8.48 7.45
N GLU A 72 2.86 -9.37 8.25
CA GLU A 72 3.89 -10.30 7.80
C GLU A 72 3.36 -11.21 6.68
N SER A 73 2.23 -11.89 6.92
CA SER A 73 1.63 -12.79 5.92
C SER A 73 1.20 -12.07 4.64
N VAL A 74 0.69 -10.84 4.75
CA VAL A 74 0.28 -10.03 3.59
C VAL A 74 1.48 -9.60 2.77
N ILE A 75 2.59 -9.26 3.43
CA ILE A 75 3.83 -8.83 2.77
C ILE A 75 4.48 -10.01 2.04
N GLU A 76 4.57 -11.17 2.69
CA GLU A 76 5.08 -12.39 2.05
C GLU A 76 4.26 -12.77 0.80
N GLU A 77 2.94 -12.73 0.90
CA GLU A 77 2.07 -13.02 -0.24
C GLU A 77 2.18 -11.96 -1.35
N ALA A 78 2.26 -10.68 -0.98
CA ALA A 78 2.44 -9.58 -1.92
C ALA A 78 3.77 -9.68 -2.68
N ASP A 79 4.86 -10.08 -2.01
CA ASP A 79 6.17 -10.28 -2.64
C ASP A 79 6.12 -11.39 -3.69
N ALA A 80 5.59 -12.55 -3.32
CA ALA A 80 5.45 -13.68 -4.24
C ALA A 80 4.61 -13.33 -5.48
N LEU A 81 3.50 -12.60 -5.30
CA LEU A 81 2.65 -12.14 -6.40
C LEU A 81 3.34 -11.10 -7.28
N CYS A 82 4.17 -10.23 -6.69
CA CYS A 82 4.93 -9.22 -7.40
C CYS A 82 5.99 -9.88 -8.29
N GLU A 83 6.77 -10.82 -7.75
CA GLU A 83 7.77 -11.59 -8.50
C GLU A 83 7.16 -12.33 -9.69
N GLU A 84 6.02 -13.00 -9.48
CA GLU A 84 5.32 -13.70 -10.57
C GLU A 84 4.83 -12.74 -11.65
N SER A 85 4.28 -11.58 -11.26
CA SER A 85 3.84 -10.55 -12.21
C SER A 85 5.01 -10.00 -13.03
N PHE A 86 6.15 -9.73 -12.39
CA PHE A 86 7.37 -9.31 -13.09
C PHE A 86 7.85 -10.35 -14.11
N ARG A 87 7.81 -11.64 -13.73
CA ARG A 87 8.16 -12.74 -14.62
C ARG A 87 7.27 -12.78 -15.86
N LEU A 88 5.95 -12.63 -15.69
CA LEU A 88 4.98 -12.70 -16.78
C LEU A 88 5.06 -11.50 -17.74
N PHE A 89 5.20 -10.29 -17.21
CA PHE A 89 4.99 -9.07 -18.00
C PHE A 89 6.27 -8.31 -18.38
N ILE A 90 7.38 -8.54 -17.69
CA ILE A 90 8.63 -7.78 -17.89
C ILE A 90 9.77 -8.67 -18.42
N GLN A 91 9.76 -9.96 -18.13
CA GLN A 91 10.77 -10.93 -18.58
C GLN A 91 10.27 -11.89 -19.68
N SER A 92 9.11 -11.63 -20.29
CA SER A 92 8.59 -12.34 -21.47
C SER A 92 9.12 -11.77 -22.79
#